data_AF-A0A078AFU7-F1
#
_entry.id   AF-A0A078AFU7-F1
#
_cell.length_a   1.000
_cell.length_b   1.000
_cell.length_c   1.000
_cell.angle_alpha   90.00
_cell.angle_beta   90.00
_cell.angle_gamma   90.00
#
_symmetry.space_group_name_H-M   'P 1'
#
loop_
_entity.id
_entity.type
_entity.pdbx_description
1 polymer ?
#
loop_
_entity_poly.entity_id
_entity_poly.type
_entity_poly.pdbx_seq_one_letter_code
_entity_poly.pdbx_strand_id
1 'polypeptide(L)'
;MKYMSTAQICYIGYNVYNGQEIKTKFEKEAQIVHVPIIKKKTYQVIDINLEGQTQYLIMMDSDGNIREDFKLYSIPQIDEQIMNMKSKMKEGNNDQNITLGQFKEQPEFIVSVNQSDDVLQ
;
A
#
# COMPACT_ATOMS: atom_id res chain seq x y z
N MET A 1 40.08 -11.33 -27.33
CA MET A 1 39.01 -10.34 -27.05
C MET A 1 38.18 -10.86 -25.89
N LYS A 2 38.18 -10.19 -24.73
CA LYS A 2 37.25 -10.51 -23.64
C LYS A 2 35.92 -9.84 -23.97
N TYR A 3 34.87 -10.62 -24.21
CA TYR A 3 33.51 -10.10 -24.18
C TYR A 3 33.23 -9.65 -22.74
N MET A 4 33.19 -8.33 -22.50
CA MET A 4 32.62 -7.82 -21.26
C MET A 4 31.11 -7.93 -21.39
N SER A 5 30.54 -8.96 -20.77
CA SER A 5 29.10 -9.10 -20.61
C SER A 5 28.61 -8.00 -19.68
N THR A 6 28.08 -6.90 -20.22
CA THR A 6 27.40 -5.87 -19.41
C THR A 6 26.01 -6.39 -19.01
N ALA A 7 25.84 -6.74 -17.74
CA ALA A 7 24.52 -7.04 -17.19
C ALA A 7 23.68 -5.75 -17.10
N GLN A 8 22.41 -5.84 -17.49
CA GLN A 8 21.45 -4.73 -17.41
C GLN A 8 20.34 -5.10 -16.43
N ILE A 9 19.94 -4.17 -15.57
CA ILE A 9 18.82 -4.36 -14.64
C ILE A 9 17.66 -3.48 -15.10
N CYS A 10 16.51 -4.12 -15.33
CA CYS A 10 15.25 -3.45 -15.65
C CYS A 10 14.32 -3.56 -14.44
N TYR A 11 14.02 -2.42 -13.80
CA TYR A 11 13.02 -2.35 -12.74
C TYR A 11 11.67 -1.92 -13.33
N ILE A 12 10.63 -2.62 -12.90
CA ILE A 12 9.24 -2.22 -13.09
C ILE A 12 8.68 -2.00 -11.68
N GLY A 13 8.20 -0.79 -11.42
CA GLY A 13 7.54 -0.43 -10.18
C GLY A 13 6.21 0.25 -10.46
N TYR A 14 5.43 0.45 -9.42
CA TYR A 14 4.17 1.18 -9.48
C TYR A 14 4.20 2.31 -8.47
N ASN A 15 3.72 3.49 -8.87
CA ASN A 15 3.57 4.62 -7.98
C ASN A 15 2.48 4.30 -6.94
N VAL A 16 2.82 4.41 -5.67
CA VAL A 16 1.98 3.99 -4.54
C VAL A 16 0.70 4.83 -4.36
N TYR A 17 0.62 6.01 -4.96
CA TYR A 17 -0.53 6.90 -4.84
C TYR A 17 -1.53 6.75 -5.99
N ASN A 18 -1.04 6.45 -7.20
CA ASN A 18 -1.88 6.45 -8.41
C ASN A 18 -1.78 5.17 -9.25
N GLY A 19 -0.96 4.19 -8.84
CA GLY A 19 -0.78 2.93 -9.54
C GLY A 19 -0.05 3.02 -10.88
N GLN A 20 0.47 4.19 -11.25
CA GLN A 20 1.16 4.40 -12.52
C GLN A 20 2.42 3.53 -12.58
N GLU A 21 2.55 2.75 -13.64
CA GLU A 21 3.73 1.95 -13.91
C GLU A 21 4.95 2.83 -14.23
N ILE A 22 6.07 2.56 -13.56
CA ILE A 22 7.35 3.22 -13.74
C ILE A 22 8.36 2.16 -14.18
N LYS A 23 8.95 2.34 -15.36
CA LYS A 23 10.00 1.48 -15.88
C LYS A 23 11.34 2.22 -15.87
N THR A 24 12.33 1.65 -15.21
CA THR A 24 13.70 2.21 -15.17
C THR A 24 14.71 1.15 -15.59
N LYS A 25 15.66 1.54 -16.44
CA LYS A 25 16.77 0.70 -16.86
C LYS A 25 18.07 1.27 -16.31
N PHE A 26 18.89 0.41 -15.70
CA PHE A 26 20.22 0.76 -15.25
C PHE A 26 21.25 0.03 -16.13
N GLU A 27 22.13 0.82 -16.75
CA GLU A 27 23.05 0.35 -17.80
C GLU A 27 24.44 -0.01 -17.26
N LYS A 28 24.74 0.26 -15.98
CA LYS A 28 26.07 0.09 -15.39
C LYS A 28 26.07 -0.87 -14.21
N GLU A 29 27.18 -1.61 -14.05
CA GLU A 29 27.41 -2.60 -12.98
C GLU A 29 27.32 -2.03 -11.54
N ALA A 30 27.34 -0.71 -11.34
CA ALA A 30 27.33 -0.09 -10.01
C ALA A 30 26.55 1.25 -9.95
N GLN A 31 25.28 1.26 -10.36
CA GLN A 31 24.39 2.38 -10.07
C GLN A 31 23.71 2.19 -8.70
N ILE A 32 23.87 3.17 -7.81
CA ILE A 32 23.21 3.19 -6.50
C ILE A 32 21.73 3.53 -6.72
N VAL A 33 20.85 2.65 -6.28
CA VAL A 33 19.41 2.89 -6.25
C VAL A 33 19.04 3.34 -4.84
N HIS A 34 18.41 4.50 -4.73
CA HIS A 34 17.87 4.98 -3.47
C HIS A 34 16.58 4.24 -3.15
N VAL A 35 16.57 3.50 -2.05
CA VAL A 35 15.38 2.82 -1.53
C VAL A 35 14.75 3.72 -0.47
N PRO A 36 13.54 4.27 -0.72
CA PRO A 36 12.90 5.16 0.24
C PRO A 36 12.39 4.37 1.46
N ILE A 37 12.52 4.94 2.65
CA ILE A 37 12.01 4.35 3.89
C ILE A 37 10.53 4.67 4.03
N ILE A 38 9.73 3.64 4.30
CA ILE A 38 8.28 3.74 4.53
C ILE A 38 8.02 3.46 6.01
N LYS A 39 7.40 4.40 6.71
CA LYS A 39 6.78 4.11 8.02
C LYS A 39 5.45 3.42 7.80
N LYS A 40 5.18 2.33 8.50
CA LYS A 40 3.94 1.57 8.38
C LYS A 40 3.17 1.59 9.69
N LYS A 41 1.84 1.61 9.59
CA LYS A 41 0.94 1.38 10.73
C LYS A 41 -0.29 0.62 10.25
N THR A 42 -0.64 -0.44 10.98
CA THR A 42 -1.81 -1.29 10.69
C THR A 42 -2.98 -0.86 11.55
N TYR A 43 -4.16 -0.87 10.94
CA TYR A 43 -5.41 -0.53 11.58
C TYR A 43 -6.47 -1.58 11.27
N GLN A 44 -7.34 -1.85 12.24
CA GLN A 44 -8.58 -2.56 11.98
C GLN A 44 -9.58 -1.60 11.33
N VAL A 45 -10.24 -2.04 10.27
CA VAL A 45 -11.31 -1.27 9.60
C VAL A 45 -12.63 -1.59 10.31
N ILE A 46 -13.21 -0.59 10.96
CA ILE A 46 -14.47 -0.71 11.69
C ILE A 46 -15.65 -0.54 10.73
N ASP A 47 -15.62 0.53 9.93
CA ASP A 47 -16.71 0.87 9.02
C ASP A 47 -16.20 1.75 7.86
N ILE A 48 -17.05 2.00 6.87
CA ILE A 48 -16.80 2.86 5.73
C ILE A 48 -17.92 3.89 5.61
N ASN A 49 -17.61 5.13 5.96
CA ASN A 49 -18.53 6.25 5.81
C ASN A 49 -18.55 6.76 4.38
N LEU A 50 -19.73 7.14 3.89
CA LEU A 50 -19.92 7.77 2.58
C LEU A 50 -20.31 9.24 2.77
N GLU A 51 -19.44 10.15 2.35
CA GLU A 51 -19.71 11.59 2.29
C GLU A 51 -19.76 12.05 0.82
N GLY A 52 -20.99 12.19 0.30
CA GLY A 52 -21.22 12.47 -1.11
C GLY A 52 -20.71 11.34 -1.99
N GLN A 53 -19.63 11.59 -2.74
CA GLN A 53 -18.95 10.57 -3.58
C GLN A 53 -17.65 10.05 -2.95
N THR A 54 -17.24 10.57 -1.78
CA THR A 54 -16.00 10.18 -1.12
C THR A 54 -16.28 9.15 -0.04
N GLN A 55 -15.51 8.06 -0.02
CA GLN A 55 -15.56 7.06 1.05
C GLN A 55 -14.44 7.33 2.04
N TYR A 56 -14.75 7.35 3.33
CA TYR A 56 -13.80 7.50 4.43
C TYR A 56 -13.79 6.24 5.27
N LEU A 57 -12.61 5.76 5.66
CA LEU A 57 -12.48 4.62 6.55
C LEU A 57 -12.60 5.08 8.00
N ILE A 58 -13.43 4.38 8.78
CA ILE A 58 -13.35 4.40 10.24
C ILE A 58 -12.37 3.29 10.63
N MET A 59 -11.26 3.67 11.25
CA MET A 59 -10.14 2.78 11.53
C MET A 59 -9.73 2.87 13.00
N MET A 60 -9.34 1.74 13.58
CA MET A 60 -8.82 1.66 14.94
C MET A 60 -7.42 1.09 14.96
N ASP A 61 -6.50 1.73 15.67
CA ASP A 61 -5.17 1.20 15.90
C ASP A 61 -5.10 0.21 17.08
N SER A 62 -3.93 -0.37 17.30
CA SER A 62 -3.66 -1.32 18.38
C SER A 62 -3.86 -0.75 19.79
N ASP A 63 -3.81 0.58 19.92
CA ASP A 63 -3.96 1.28 21.19
C ASP A 63 -5.44 1.64 21.45
N GLY A 64 -6.33 1.30 20.53
CA GLY A 64 -7.77 1.60 20.59
C GLY A 64 -8.13 3.01 20.11
N ASN A 65 -7.18 3.76 19.51
CA ASN A 65 -7.48 5.08 18.97
C ASN A 65 -8.22 4.94 17.65
N ILE A 66 -9.32 5.68 17.51
CA ILE A 66 -10.15 5.70 16.30
C ILE A 66 -9.80 6.93 15.47
N ARG A 67 -9.74 6.77 14.15
CA ARG A 67 -9.62 7.86 13.17
C ARG A 67 -10.54 7.66 11.96
N GLU A 68 -10.98 8.77 11.38
CA GLU A 68 -11.99 8.83 10.32
C GLU A 68 -11.58 9.74 9.14
N ASP A 69 -10.35 10.25 9.16
CA ASP A 69 -9.83 11.24 8.21
C ASP A 69 -9.27 10.63 6.91
N PHE A 70 -9.10 9.30 6.86
CA PHE A 70 -8.49 8.64 5.72
C PHE A 70 -9.49 8.36 4.60
N LYS A 71 -9.26 8.98 3.43
CA LYS A 71 -10.03 8.75 2.22
C LYS A 71 -9.68 7.40 1.62
N LEU A 72 -10.66 6.52 1.50
CA LEU A 72 -10.49 5.28 0.77
C LEU A 72 -10.41 5.57 -0.72
N TYR A 73 -9.25 5.27 -1.30
CA TYR A 73 -9.04 5.25 -2.73
C TYR A 73 -8.61 3.85 -3.16
N SER A 74 -8.74 3.56 -4.45
CA SER A 74 -8.32 2.31 -5.03
C SER A 74 -7.37 2.57 -6.20
N ILE A 75 -6.34 1.74 -6.32
CA ILE A 75 -5.46 1.66 -7.48
C ILE A 75 -5.49 0.23 -8.02
N PRO A 76 -5.20 -0.02 -9.31
CA PRO A 76 -5.34 -1.34 -9.92
C PRO A 76 -4.66 -2.48 -9.13
N GLN A 77 -3.56 -2.18 -8.43
CA GLN A 77 -2.78 -3.15 -7.67
C GLN A 77 -3.47 -3.65 -6.38
N ILE A 78 -4.45 -2.91 -5.85
CA ILE A 78 -5.13 -3.23 -4.58
C ILE A 78 -6.66 -3.27 -4.71
N ASP A 79 -7.20 -3.02 -5.91
CA ASP A 79 -8.64 -2.87 -6.13
C ASP A 79 -9.43 -4.10 -5.71
N GLU A 80 -8.97 -5.29 -6.12
CA GLU A 80 -9.57 -6.56 -5.73
C GLU A 80 -9.56 -6.74 -4.20
N GLN A 81 -8.48 -6.34 -3.54
CA GLN A 81 -8.34 -6.47 -2.08
C GLN A 81 -9.33 -5.54 -1.35
N ILE A 82 -9.51 -4.32 -1.85
CA ILE A 82 -10.50 -3.36 -1.33
C ILE A 82 -11.93 -3.86 -1.57
N MET A 83 -12.23 -4.41 -2.75
CA MET A 83 -13.54 -4.99 -3.05
C MET A 83 -13.85 -6.17 -2.13
N ASN A 84 -12.88 -7.06 -1.93
CA ASN A 84 -12.99 -8.21 -1.03
C ASN A 84 -13.21 -7.78 0.42
N MET A 85 -12.46 -6.78 0.89
CA MET A 85 -12.66 -6.19 2.22
C MET A 85 -14.10 -5.69 2.39
N LYS A 86 -14.61 -4.92 1.42
CA LYS A 86 -15.99 -4.42 1.45
C LYS A 86 -17.03 -5.53 1.46
N SER A 87 -16.83 -6.61 0.72
CA SER A 87 -17.74 -7.76 0.74
C SER A 87 -17.77 -8.41 2.12
N LYS A 88 -16.59 -8.71 2.67
CA LYS A 88 -16.46 -9.34 3.99
C LYS A 88 -17.09 -8.50 5.10
N MET A 89 -16.91 -7.18 5.08
CA MET A 89 -17.58 -6.29 6.05
C MET A 89 -19.11 -6.37 5.93
N LYS A 90 -19.66 -6.44 4.72
CA LYS A 90 -21.11 -6.61 4.50
C LYS A 90 -21.64 -7.96 4.99
N GLU A 91 -20.79 -8.98 4.97
CA GLU A 91 -21.08 -10.32 5.51
C GLU A 91 -20.96 -10.38 7.05
N GLY A 92 -20.61 -9.27 7.71
CA GLY A 92 -20.41 -9.18 9.15
C GLY A 92 -19.06 -9.67 9.64
N ASN A 93 -18.10 -9.90 8.72
CA ASN A 93 -16.72 -10.21 9.08
C ASN A 93 -15.97 -8.89 9.33
N ASN A 94 -15.74 -8.60 10.61
CA ASN A 94 -15.09 -7.38 11.09
C ASN A 94 -13.56 -7.54 11.28
N ASP A 95 -13.00 -8.69 10.91
CA ASP A 95 -11.56 -8.95 10.99
C ASP A 95 -10.84 -8.44 9.72
N GLN A 96 -11.16 -7.20 9.35
CA GLN A 96 -10.56 -6.54 8.20
C GLN A 96 -9.49 -5.56 8.68
N ASN A 97 -8.30 -5.67 8.10
CA ASN A 97 -7.17 -4.82 8.47
C ASN A 97 -6.64 -4.06 7.25
N ILE A 98 -6.14 -2.85 7.46
CA ILE A 98 -5.46 -2.06 6.44
C ILE A 98 -4.13 -1.55 7.00
N THR A 99 -3.07 -1.69 6.22
CA THR A 99 -1.75 -1.15 6.56
C THR A 99 -1.51 0.10 5.73
N LEU A 100 -1.33 1.23 6.40
CA LEU A 100 -0.97 2.49 5.79
C LEU A 100 0.54 2.70 5.86
N GLY A 101 1.11 3.14 4.74
CA GLY A 101 2.50 3.54 4.59
C GLY A 101 2.62 5.05 4.45
N GLN A 102 3.71 5.62 4.93
CA GLN A 102 4.01 7.04 4.77
C GLN A 102 5.51 7.25 4.50
N PHE A 103 5.83 8.00 3.44
CA PHE A 103 7.16 8.58 3.29
C PHE A 103 7.30 9.82 4.18
N LYS A 104 8.54 10.23 4.48
CA LYS A 104 8.78 11.44 5.27
C LYS A 104 8.07 12.64 4.63
N GLU A 105 7.18 13.28 5.42
CA GLU A 105 6.44 14.51 5.03
C GLU A 105 5.53 14.34 3.80
N GLN A 106 5.12 13.12 3.46
CA GLN A 106 4.16 12.86 2.37
C GLN A 106 2.82 12.31 2.89
N PRO A 107 1.74 12.37 2.09
CA PRO A 107 0.48 11.72 2.44
C PRO A 107 0.62 10.21 2.69
N GLU A 108 -0.27 9.66 3.52
CA GLU A 108 -0.37 8.22 3.71
C GLU A 108 -0.90 7.53 2.45
N PHE A 109 -0.49 6.28 2.24
CA PHE A 109 -0.96 5.42 1.16
C PHE A 109 -1.22 3.99 1.63
N ILE A 110 -2.06 3.26 0.92
CA ILE A 110 -2.37 1.86 1.25
C ILE A 110 -1.19 0.98 0.84
N VAL A 111 -0.60 0.26 1.80
CA VAL A 111 0.47 -0.73 1.56
C VAL A 111 -0.14 -2.11 1.36
N SER A 112 -1.12 -2.47 2.19
CA SER A 112 -1.81 -3.75 2.09
C SER A 112 -3.20 -3.69 2.72
N VAL A 113 -4.09 -4.55 2.25
CA VAL A 113 -5.42 -4.80 2.81
C VAL A 113 -5.50 -6.29 3.15
N ASN A 114 -5.93 -6.61 4.37
CA ASN A 114 -6.08 -7.98 4.89
C ASN A 114 -4.80 -8.83 4.92
N GLN A 115 -3.63 -8.20 4.84
CA GLN A 115 -2.41 -8.81 5.35
C GLN A 115 -2.26 -8.34 6.80
N SER A 116 -2.73 -9.15 7.75
CA SER A 116 -1.96 -9.28 8.98
C SER A 116 -0.58 -9.73 8.53
N ASP A 117 0.45 -8.95 8.83
CA ASP A 117 1.82 -9.43 8.73
C ASP A 117 1.87 -10.72 9.57
N ASP A 118 1.73 -11.88 8.94
CA ASP A 118 2.36 -13.12 9.39
C ASP A 118 3.87 -12.91 9.23
N VAL A 119 4.41 -12.02 10.07
CA VAL A 119 5.84 -11.87 10.31
C VAL A 119 6.05 -12.10 11.81
N LEU A 120 5.64 -13.28 12.25
CA LEU A 120 6.23 -13.95 13.40
C LEU A 120 6.24 -15.44 13.10
N GLN A 121 7.27 -15.91 12.40
CA GLN A 121 8.16 -16.98 12.86
C GLN A 121 9.55 -16.80 12.24
#